data_AF-F5T4C2-F1
#
_entry.id   AF-F5T4C2-F1
#
_cell.length_a   1.000
_cell.length_b   1.000
_cell.length_c   1.000
_cell.angle_alpha   90.00
_cell.angle_beta   90.00
_cell.angle_gamma   90.00
#
_symmetry.space_group_name_H-M   'P 1'
#
loop_
_entity.id
_entity.type
_entity.pdbx_description
1 polymer ?
#
loop_
_entity_poly.entity_id
_entity_poly.type
_entity_poly.pdbx_seq_one_letter_code
_entity_poly.pdbx_strand_id
1 'polypeptide(L)'
;MFILELNQEGMETEIAVFRTIEEGRAFISQVDGYRCEEEEGFLYESLDIRKLPKYLELHYNGNIVPFSKFMFTEEGDIDIFWKEIPDLSSPGDGMVEGCTRVDAYAIPNEEVKDYIEKREFQYKK
;
A
#
# COMPACT_ATOMS: atom_id res chain seq x y z
N MET A 1 5.29 -9.10 0.88
CA MET A 1 4.73 -8.65 -0.42
C MET A 1 4.24 -7.23 -0.24
N PHE A 2 4.05 -6.50 -1.34
CA PHE A 2 3.62 -5.10 -1.30
C PHE A 2 2.38 -4.94 -2.17
N ILE A 3 1.30 -4.43 -1.58
CA ILE A 3 0.11 -4.00 -2.30
C ILE A 3 0.35 -2.57 -2.77
N LEU A 4 0.15 -2.34 -4.08
CA LEU A 4 0.04 -1.00 -4.65
C LEU A 4 -1.34 -0.46 -4.36
N GLU A 5 -1.41 0.56 -3.51
CA GLU A 5 -2.60 1.35 -3.26
C GLU A 5 -2.48 2.72 -3.89
N LEU A 6 -3.58 3.14 -4.54
CA LEU A 6 -3.81 4.50 -4.98
C LEU A 6 -4.84 5.13 -4.07
N ASN A 7 -4.50 6.27 -3.47
CA ASN A 7 -5.39 7.01 -2.58
C ASN A 7 -5.64 8.40 -3.14
N GLN A 8 -6.89 8.83 -3.16
CA GLN A 8 -7.23 10.21 -3.44
C GLN A 8 -8.32 10.66 -2.48
N GLU A 9 -8.02 11.67 -1.67
CA GLU A 9 -8.94 12.22 -0.67
C GLU A 9 -9.52 11.15 0.29
N GLY A 10 -8.73 10.12 0.61
CA GLY A 10 -9.15 9.01 1.47
C GLY A 10 -9.93 7.91 0.75
N MET A 11 -10.15 8.01 -0.57
CA MET A 11 -10.65 6.91 -1.37
C MET A 11 -9.49 6.01 -1.80
N GLU A 12 -9.42 4.84 -1.17
CA GLU A 12 -8.39 3.83 -1.40
C GLU A 12 -8.80 2.86 -2.53
N THR A 13 -7.89 2.63 -3.46
CA THR A 13 -8.02 1.61 -4.51
C THR A 13 -6.75 0.77 -4.59
N GLU A 14 -6.87 -0.49 -4.22
CA GLU A 14 -5.79 -1.48 -4.37
C GLU A 14 -5.75 -2.02 -5.81
N ILE A 15 -4.59 -1.99 -6.45
CA ILE A 15 -4.44 -2.32 -7.88
C ILE A 15 -3.82 -3.69 -8.10
N ALA A 16 -2.71 -3.97 -7.40
CA ALA A 16 -1.89 -5.15 -7.64
C ALA A 16 -1.00 -5.44 -6.43
N VAL A 17 -0.45 -6.66 -6.40
CA VAL A 17 0.52 -7.09 -5.40
C VAL A 17 1.85 -7.47 -6.06
N PHE A 18 2.95 -7.07 -5.45
CA PHE A 18 4.31 -7.28 -5.93
C PHE A 18 5.18 -7.93 -4.86
N ARG A 19 6.29 -8.56 -5.26
CA ARG A 19 7.25 -9.12 -4.28
C ARG A 19 8.11 -8.03 -3.67
N THR A 20 8.50 -7.03 -4.46
CA THR A 20 9.28 -5.88 -4.00
C THR A 20 8.63 -4.56 -4.43
N ILE A 21 9.00 -3.46 -3.76
CA ILE A 21 8.53 -2.13 -4.14
C ILE A 21 9.05 -1.75 -5.53
N GLU A 22 10.27 -2.15 -5.89
CA GLU A 22 10.88 -1.86 -7.20
C GLU A 22 10.09 -2.49 -8.34
N GLU A 23 9.57 -3.70 -8.16
CA GLU A 23 8.68 -4.35 -9.13
C GLU A 23 7.40 -3.51 -9.33
N GLY A 24 6.82 -3.03 -8.24
CA GLY A 24 5.64 -2.16 -8.27
C GLY A 24 5.93 -0.80 -8.92
N ARG A 25 7.08 -0.19 -8.65
CA ARG A 25 7.53 1.06 -9.29
C ARG A 25 7.75 0.87 -10.79
N ALA A 26 8.33 -0.25 -11.20
CA ALA A 26 8.46 -0.60 -12.62
C ALA A 26 7.09 -0.76 -13.30
N PHE A 27 6.08 -1.26 -12.59
CA PHE A 27 4.70 -1.30 -13.06
C PHE A 27 4.10 0.10 -13.22
N ILE A 28 4.09 0.91 -12.16
CA ILE A 28 3.37 2.19 -12.14
C ILE A 28 4.06 3.30 -12.95
N SER A 29 5.38 3.20 -13.15
CA SER A 29 6.16 4.15 -13.99
C SER A 29 5.79 4.13 -15.47
N GLN A 30 4.98 3.16 -15.92
CA GLN A 30 4.37 3.15 -17.26
C GLN A 30 3.30 4.26 -17.42
N VAL A 31 2.84 4.86 -16.32
CA VAL A 31 1.86 5.94 -16.32
C VAL A 31 2.58 7.29 -16.41
N ASP A 32 2.32 8.06 -17.48
CA ASP A 32 2.94 9.38 -17.74
C ASP A 32 2.81 10.39 -16.58
N GLY A 33 1.82 10.20 -15.70
CA GLY A 33 1.56 11.02 -14.52
C GLY A 33 2.42 10.70 -13.30
N TYR A 34 3.21 9.64 -13.31
CA TYR A 34 3.94 9.17 -12.13
C TYR A 34 5.08 10.09 -11.71
N ARG A 35 5.16 10.34 -10.40
CA ARG A 35 6.21 11.10 -9.72
C ARG A 35 6.68 10.36 -8.48
N CYS A 36 7.96 10.50 -8.18
CA CYS A 36 8.63 9.96 -7.02
C CYS A 36 9.65 11.01 -6.57
N GLU A 37 9.34 11.68 -5.46
CA GLU A 37 10.04 12.88 -4.98
C GLU A 37 10.48 12.65 -3.54
N GLU A 38 11.68 13.12 -3.17
CA GLU A 38 12.18 13.05 -1.80
C GLU A 38 12.01 14.42 -1.13
N GLU A 39 11.23 14.48 -0.06
CA GLU A 39 11.04 15.67 0.76
C GLU A 39 11.31 15.35 2.23
N GLU A 40 12.16 16.13 2.88
CA GLU A 40 12.53 15.97 4.30
C GLU A 40 13.02 14.55 4.69
N GLY A 41 13.59 13.80 3.75
CA GLY A 41 14.07 12.43 3.94
C GLY A 41 12.97 11.36 3.82
N PHE A 42 11.77 11.75 3.43
CA PHE A 42 10.67 10.85 3.10
C PHE A 42 10.47 10.82 1.59
N LEU A 43 10.14 9.64 1.09
CA LEU A 43 9.85 9.44 -0.32
C LEU A 43 8.33 9.53 -0.53
N TYR A 44 7.91 10.45 -1.38
CA TYR A 44 6.53 10.68 -1.76
C TYR A 44 6.32 10.23 -3.20
N GLU A 45 5.32 9.38 -3.42
CA GLU A 45 4.97 8.85 -4.73
C GLU A 45 3.54 9.26 -5.08
N SER A 46 3.32 9.75 -6.30
CA SER A 46 1.98 10.20 -6.73
C SER A 46 1.76 10.07 -8.23
N LEU A 47 0.49 10.17 -8.66
CA LEU A 47 0.09 10.35 -10.06
C LEU A 47 -0.58 11.71 -10.25
N ASP A 48 -0.18 12.43 -11.28
CA ASP A 48 -0.90 13.62 -11.76
C ASP A 48 -2.11 13.20 -12.60
N ILE A 49 -3.31 13.37 -12.04
CA ILE A 49 -4.56 13.01 -12.70
C ILE A 49 -4.79 13.73 -14.04
N ARG A 50 -4.21 14.92 -14.23
CA ARG A 50 -4.35 15.70 -15.47
C ARG A 50 -3.64 15.04 -16.65
N LYS A 51 -2.65 14.20 -16.36
CA LYS A 51 -1.89 13.41 -17.35
C LYS A 51 -2.50 12.04 -17.59
N LEU A 52 -3.48 11.60 -16.79
CA LEU A 52 -4.10 10.30 -16.97
C LEU A 52 -5.02 10.28 -18.20
N PRO A 53 -4.89 9.27 -19.08
CA PRO A 53 -5.82 9.09 -20.18
C PRO A 53 -7.17 8.58 -19.67
N LYS A 54 -8.21 8.73 -20.51
CA LYS A 54 -9.55 8.18 -20.22
C LYS A 54 -9.52 6.66 -20.01
N TYR A 55 -8.62 5.97 -20.71
CA TYR A 55 -8.39 4.54 -20.55
C TYR A 55 -6.94 4.22 -20.96
N LEU A 56 -6.31 3.30 -20.25
CA LEU A 56 -4.96 2.79 -20.45
C LEU A 56 -4.93 1.32 -20.07
N GLU A 57 -4.10 0.54 -20.77
CA GLU A 57 -3.80 -0.83 -20.41
C GLU A 57 -2.34 -0.90 -19.94
N LEU A 58 -2.17 -1.30 -18.68
CA LEU A 58 -0.84 -1.52 -18.12
C LEU A 58 -0.48 -2.97 -18.28
N HIS A 59 0.59 -3.23 -19.03
CA HIS A 59 1.05 -4.59 -19.31
C HIS A 59 2.19 -4.95 -18.36
N TYR A 60 2.05 -6.08 -17.66
CA TYR A 60 3.08 -6.53 -16.73
C TYR A 60 3.06 -8.04 -16.52
N ASN A 61 4.20 -8.68 -16.73
CA ASN A 61 4.36 -10.14 -16.59
C ASN A 61 3.26 -10.96 -17.30
N GLY A 62 2.88 -10.53 -18.51
CA GLY A 62 1.82 -11.16 -19.31
C GLY A 62 0.38 -10.83 -18.90
N ASN A 63 0.17 -10.07 -17.83
CA ASN A 63 -1.14 -9.57 -17.41
C ASN A 63 -1.44 -8.21 -18.06
N ILE A 64 -2.73 -7.90 -18.18
CA ILE A 64 -3.24 -6.60 -18.62
C ILE A 64 -4.08 -6.04 -17.48
N VAL A 65 -3.69 -4.88 -16.95
CA VAL A 65 -4.43 -4.18 -15.90
C VAL A 65 -5.14 -2.98 -16.55
N PRO A 66 -6.49 -2.96 -16.57
CA PRO A 66 -7.22 -1.80 -17.05
C PRO A 66 -7.06 -0.65 -16.06
N PHE A 67 -6.75 0.52 -16.59
CA PHE A 67 -6.52 1.74 -15.81
C PHE A 67 -7.30 2.90 -16.43
N SER A 68 -7.90 3.76 -15.62
CA SER A 68 -8.71 4.87 -16.14
C SER A 68 -8.64 6.07 -15.22
N LYS A 69 -8.58 7.27 -15.81
CA LYS A 69 -8.80 8.53 -15.09
C LYS A 69 -10.12 8.54 -14.30
N PHE A 70 -11.15 7.82 -14.75
CA PHE A 70 -12.45 7.78 -14.10
C PHE A 70 -12.52 6.94 -12.81
N MET A 71 -11.39 6.35 -12.40
CA MET A 71 -11.24 5.74 -11.07
C MET A 71 -11.12 6.80 -9.96
N PHE A 72 -10.90 8.06 -10.34
CA PHE A 72 -10.46 9.16 -9.47
C PHE A 72 -11.40 10.37 -9.58
N THR A 73 -11.38 11.25 -8.59
CA THR A 73 -12.03 12.58 -8.60
C THR A 73 -11.20 13.55 -9.43
N GLU A 74 -11.81 14.56 -10.04
CA GLU A 74 -11.12 15.44 -11.00
C GLU A 74 -10.08 16.40 -10.38
N GLU A 75 -9.96 16.46 -9.06
CA GLU A 75 -9.11 17.40 -8.33
C GLU A 75 -8.07 16.68 -7.44
N GLY A 76 -6.88 17.26 -7.33
CA GLY A 76 -5.79 16.74 -6.49
C GLY A 76 -4.88 15.73 -7.18
N ASP A 77 -3.80 15.40 -6.47
CA ASP A 77 -2.89 14.32 -6.84
C ASP A 77 -3.39 13.00 -6.26
N ILE A 78 -3.03 11.90 -6.91
CA ILE A 78 -3.34 10.55 -6.43
C ILE A 78 -2.09 10.03 -5.72
N ASP A 79 -2.17 9.87 -4.41
CA ASP A 79 -1.07 9.37 -3.59
C ASP A 79 -0.88 7.86 -3.80
N ILE A 80 0.38 7.43 -3.83
CA ILE A 80 0.75 6.02 -3.94
C ILE A 80 1.25 5.54 -2.59
N PHE A 81 0.63 4.49 -2.07
CA PHE A 81 1.07 3.80 -0.86
C PHE A 81 1.49 2.36 -1.18
N TRP A 82 2.61 1.96 -0.57
CA TRP A 82 3.11 0.58 -0.60
C TRP A 82 2.75 -0.10 0.72
N LYS A 83 1.63 -0.83 0.73
CA LYS A 83 1.17 -1.57 1.92
C LYS A 83 1.89 -2.91 1.98
N GLU A 84 2.77 -3.09 2.97
CA GLU A 84 3.43 -4.37 3.20
C GLU A 84 2.44 -5.40 3.77
N ILE A 85 2.40 -6.60 3.19
CA ILE A 85 1.58 -7.72 3.62
C ILE A 85 2.37 -9.04 3.61
N PRO A 86 2.29 -9.87 4.66
CA PRO A 86 2.91 -11.19 4.68
C PRO A 86 2.31 -12.14 3.63
N ASP A 87 3.16 -12.91 2.94
CA ASP A 87 2.73 -13.98 2.02
C ASP A 87 2.63 -15.32 2.77
N LEU A 88 1.40 -15.71 3.12
CA LEU A 88 1.13 -16.99 3.80
C LEU A 88 0.98 -18.18 2.83
N SER A 89 1.07 -17.96 1.52
CA SER A 89 1.07 -19.06 0.55
C SER A 89 2.44 -19.76 0.47
N SER A 90 3.49 -19.06 0.89
CA SER A 90 4.85 -19.57 1.04
C SER A 90 5.09 -20.07 2.47
N PRO A 91 5.87 -21.14 2.68
CA PRO A 91 6.26 -21.56 4.03
C PRO A 91 7.01 -20.45 4.77
N GLY A 92 6.63 -20.20 6.03
CA GLY A 92 7.30 -19.23 6.92
C GLY A 92 8.04 -19.88 8.09
N ASP A 93 8.59 -19.06 8.99
CA ASP A 93 9.40 -19.49 10.14
C ASP A 93 8.79 -19.08 11.51
N GLY A 94 7.45 -19.00 11.58
CA GLY A 94 6.73 -18.68 12.82
C GLY A 94 5.98 -17.36 12.76
N MET A 95 6.25 -16.46 13.72
CA MET A 95 5.54 -15.18 13.84
C MET A 95 5.76 -14.33 12.58
N VAL A 96 4.68 -13.76 12.04
CA VAL A 96 4.77 -12.87 10.88
C VAL A 96 5.19 -11.47 11.30
N GLU A 97 6.04 -10.84 10.49
CA GLU A 97 6.41 -9.44 10.66
C GLU A 97 5.19 -8.51 10.55
N GLY A 98 5.36 -7.27 11.01
CA GLY A 98 4.32 -6.25 11.02
C GLY A 98 3.69 -6.05 12.40
N CYS A 99 2.49 -5.49 12.41
CA CYS A 99 1.82 -5.08 13.62
C CYS A 99 0.33 -5.45 13.61
N THR A 100 -0.22 -5.59 14.81
CA THR A 100 -1.64 -5.75 15.06
C THR A 100 -2.17 -4.44 15.63
N ARG A 101 -3.23 -3.90 15.01
CA ARG A 101 -3.94 -2.75 15.56
C ARG A 101 -4.70 -3.15 16.82
N VAL A 102 -4.38 -2.50 17.94
CA VAL A 102 -5.09 -2.62 19.21
C VAL A 102 -5.55 -1.22 19.61
N ASP A 103 -6.86 -1.00 19.59
CA ASP A 103 -7.47 0.32 19.80
C ASP A 103 -6.85 1.38 18.86
N ALA A 104 -6.22 2.42 19.40
CA ALA A 104 -5.56 3.49 18.66
C ALA A 104 -4.08 3.22 18.33
N TYR A 105 -3.55 2.05 18.70
CA TYR A 105 -2.13 1.73 18.60
C TYR A 105 -1.89 0.58 17.61
N ALA A 106 -0.71 0.61 16.99
CA ALA A 106 -0.15 -0.50 16.23
C ALA A 106 0.91 -1.19 17.11
N ILE A 107 0.66 -2.43 17.50
CA ILE A 107 1.55 -3.20 18.37
C ILE A 107 2.30 -4.21 17.52
N PRO A 108 3.66 -4.27 17.56
CA PRO A 108 4.41 -5.28 16.84
C PRO A 108 3.87 -6.68 17.13
N ASN A 109 3.77 -7.53 16.10
CA ASN A 109 3.19 -8.87 16.24
C ASN A 109 3.94 -9.73 17.27
N GLU A 110 5.25 -9.51 17.43
CA GLU A 110 6.07 -10.19 18.44
C GLU A 110 5.69 -9.83 19.89
N GLU A 111 5.14 -8.63 20.12
CA GLU A 111 4.79 -8.11 21.46
C GLU A 111 3.29 -8.18 21.76
N VAL A 112 2.46 -8.44 20.76
CA VAL A 112 0.99 -8.26 20.87
C VAL A 112 0.39 -9.11 21.98
N LYS A 113 0.89 -10.33 22.17
CA LYS A 113 0.37 -11.23 23.20
C LYS A 113 0.58 -10.64 24.59
N ASP A 114 1.81 -10.25 24.91
CA ASP A 114 2.16 -9.67 26.21
C ASP A 114 1.45 -8.33 26.44
N TYR A 115 1.26 -7.55 25.37
CA TYR A 115 0.49 -6.31 25.42
C TYR A 115 -0.97 -6.55 25.83
N ILE A 116 -1.64 -7.51 25.18
CA ILE A 116 -3.04 -7.85 25.48
C ILE A 116 -3.18 -8.41 26.90
N GLU A 117 -2.28 -9.30 27.33
CA GLU A 117 -2.34 -9.86 28.69
C GLU A 117 -2.24 -8.76 29.77
N LYS A 118 -1.34 -7.80 29.59
CA LYS A 118 -1.21 -6.63 30.49
C LYS A 118 -2.46 -5.76 30.47
N ARG A 119 -3.01 -5.47 29.28
CA ARG A 119 -4.24 -4.68 29.10
C ARG A 119 -5.42 -5.33 29.84
N GLU A 120 -5.68 -6.60 29.58
CA GLU A 120 -6.80 -7.33 30.19
C GLU A 120 -6.65 -7.50 31.71
N PHE A 121 -5.42 -7.58 32.23
CA PHE A 121 -5.19 -7.59 33.67
C PHE A 121 -5.61 -6.27 34.35
N GLN A 122 -5.41 -5.12 33.70
CA GLN A 122 -5.82 -3.83 34.26
C GLN A 122 -7.34 -3.67 34.33
N TYR A 123 -8.09 -4.23 33.38
CA TYR A 123 -9.57 -4.20 33.42
C TYR A 123 -10.20 -5.12 34.47
N LYS A 124 -9.44 -6.09 35.00
CA LYS A 124 -9.90 -7.00 36.06
C LYS A 124 -9.66 -6.46 37.47
N LYS A 125 -9.01 -5.30 37.61
CA LYS A 125 -8.84 -4.58 38.88
C LYS A 125 -10.00 -3.62 39.11
#